data_AF-A0A2E0WW87-F1
#
_entry.id   AF-A0A2E0WW87-F1
#
_cell.length_a   1.000
_cell.length_b   1.000
_cell.length_c   1.000
_cell.angle_alpha   90.00
_cell.angle_beta   90.00
_cell.angle_gamma   90.00
#
_symmetry.space_group_name_H-M   'P 1'
#
loop_
_entity.id
_entity.type
_entity.pdbx_description
1 polymer ?
#
loop_
_entity_poly.entity_id
_entity_poly.type
_entity_poly.pdbx_seq_one_letter_code
_entity_poly.pdbx_strand_id
1 'polypeptide(L)'
;MRPIVPVVIVFLLSGTPAALASMASFTPLGDLPGGLSASYAYSVSADGLTVVGQSQSDNGSEAFVWTADGGMIGLGDLPGGEFLSLASGISADGSTVVGASVSSEGQQAFRWTAASGMIGLGDLPGGNFNSEANGVSADGLTVVGQSQSANGYEAFAWTAAGGMAGLGQLPGNAGFYSVANAASADGLTIAGYSNSMNDEYEAFAWTAGSGMVGLGDLPGEASGLFSFVGSYAYGVSADGLTIVGRGFSDSGYEAFAWTADGGMTGLGDLPGGGFSSEARAVSADGTIVVGTGNTPSDNEAFIWSADGGMRSVAVELAKGGVDLAGWRLISAYDVSADGRTIVGYGTNPSGNYEAWIATLSSVPEPASVLLACCGLLVATCCRNSNSNLDCQRMRLQPRRATSGTSCMKLIADRRQLLFTPPRTFAGLLPSHQAAFPAPLWLRPDRAVAPAVRR
;
A
#
# COMPACT_ATOMS: atom_id res chain seq x y z
N MET A 1 67.19 -21.40 29.14
CA MET A 1 66.00 -21.41 28.27
C MET A 1 64.90 -20.64 28.97
N ARG A 2 64.55 -19.45 28.46
CA ARG A 2 63.38 -18.67 28.89
C ARG A 2 62.42 -18.64 27.68
N PRO A 3 61.13 -18.97 27.81
CA PRO A 3 60.23 -18.98 26.67
C PRO A 3 59.86 -17.54 26.30
N ILE A 4 60.00 -17.22 25.01
CA ILE A 4 59.49 -15.98 24.41
C ILE A 4 58.01 -16.24 24.12
N VAL A 5 57.11 -15.52 24.80
CA VAL A 5 55.68 -15.55 24.52
C VAL A 5 55.39 -14.50 23.44
N PRO A 6 54.82 -14.85 22.28
CA PRO A 6 54.46 -13.87 21.28
C PRO A 6 53.19 -13.14 21.74
N VAL A 7 53.29 -11.82 21.91
CA VAL A 7 52.13 -10.93 22.12
C VAL A 7 51.45 -10.75 20.76
N VAL A 8 50.33 -11.43 20.56
CA VAL A 8 49.43 -11.17 19.42
C VAL A 8 48.56 -9.98 19.80
N ILE A 9 48.83 -8.82 19.21
CA ILE A 9 47.94 -7.65 19.31
C ILE A 9 46.81 -7.84 18.29
N VAL A 10 45.65 -8.27 18.77
CA VAL A 10 44.42 -8.28 17.97
C VAL A 10 43.85 -6.86 17.99
N PHE A 11 43.94 -6.14 16.87
CA PHE A 11 43.16 -4.92 16.65
C PHE A 11 41.71 -5.33 16.37
N LEU A 12 40.84 -5.22 17.37
CA LEU A 12 39.40 -5.25 17.18
C LEU A 12 38.99 -3.91 16.54
N LEU A 13 38.87 -3.90 15.21
CA LEU A 13 38.18 -2.83 14.48
C LEU A 13 36.68 -2.97 14.71
N SER A 14 36.18 -2.48 15.85
CA SER A 14 34.74 -2.28 16.06
C SER A 14 34.31 -0.95 15.41
N GLY A 15 34.35 -0.89 14.08
CA GLY A 15 33.68 0.17 13.34
C GLY A 15 32.25 -0.26 13.06
N THR A 16 31.28 0.23 13.84
CA THR A 16 29.89 0.22 13.39
C THR A 16 29.80 1.14 12.17
N PRO A 17 29.28 0.69 11.02
CA PRO A 17 29.07 1.58 9.89
C PRO A 17 28.12 2.69 10.36
N ALA A 18 28.60 3.94 10.34
CA ALA A 18 27.70 5.07 10.41
C ALA A 18 26.76 4.96 9.21
N ALA A 19 25.45 4.82 9.47
CA ALA A 19 24.46 4.94 8.42
C ALA A 19 24.67 6.32 7.77
N LEU A 20 25.10 6.34 6.51
CA LEU A 20 25.14 7.57 5.74
C LEU A 20 23.71 8.08 5.67
N ALA A 21 23.48 9.29 6.17
CA ALA A 21 22.19 9.94 6.02
C ALA A 21 21.90 10.07 4.52
N SER A 22 20.83 9.43 4.06
CA SER A 22 20.30 9.68 2.72
C SER A 22 19.82 11.13 2.69
N MET A 23 20.33 11.93 1.75
CA MET A 23 19.81 13.29 1.55
C MET A 23 18.49 13.24 0.81
N ALA A 24 17.59 14.16 1.14
CA ALA A 24 16.37 14.35 0.37
C ALA A 24 16.70 14.72 -1.08
N SER A 25 15.92 14.22 -2.02
CA SER A 25 16.05 14.51 -3.44
C SER A 25 14.70 14.49 -4.15
N PHE A 26 14.62 15.23 -5.26
CA PHE A 26 13.47 15.25 -6.14
C PHE A 26 13.93 15.08 -7.59
N THR A 27 13.34 14.12 -8.28
CA THR A 27 13.69 13.75 -9.65
C THR A 27 12.43 13.78 -10.52
N PRO A 28 12.26 14.80 -11.36
CA PRO A 28 11.34 14.78 -12.49
C PRO A 28 11.66 13.62 -13.43
N LEU A 29 10.66 12.87 -13.89
CA LEU A 29 10.88 11.74 -14.79
C LEU A 29 10.76 12.10 -16.27
N GLY A 30 10.22 13.28 -16.58
CA GLY A 30 9.88 13.66 -17.95
C GLY A 30 8.73 12.84 -18.50
N ASP A 31 8.66 12.80 -19.82
CA ASP A 31 7.66 12.14 -20.64
C ASP A 31 8.32 11.27 -21.71
N LEU A 32 7.54 10.37 -22.31
CA LEU A 32 7.98 9.68 -23.51
C LEU A 32 8.07 10.67 -24.69
N PRO A 33 9.09 10.54 -25.55
CA PRO A 33 9.26 11.47 -26.66
C PRO A 33 8.11 11.36 -27.67
N GLY A 34 7.76 12.50 -28.25
CA GLY A 34 6.84 12.60 -29.40
C GLY A 34 5.36 12.74 -29.06
N GLY A 35 4.95 12.34 -27.85
CA GLY A 35 3.59 12.54 -27.38
C GLY A 35 3.29 13.93 -26.82
N LEU A 36 2.09 14.08 -26.25
CA LEU A 36 1.79 15.21 -25.37
C LEU A 36 2.63 15.09 -24.11
N SER A 37 3.08 16.23 -23.55
CA SER A 37 3.82 16.21 -22.30
C SER A 37 2.93 15.87 -21.11
N ALA A 38 2.80 14.57 -20.85
CA ALA A 38 2.06 14.00 -19.75
C ALA A 38 2.66 12.65 -19.32
N SER A 39 2.93 12.51 -18.02
CA SER A 39 3.33 11.22 -17.42
C SER A 39 2.82 11.09 -15.99
N TYR A 40 2.58 9.84 -15.59
CA TYR A 40 2.10 9.46 -14.26
C TYR A 40 2.86 8.24 -13.76
N ALA A 41 3.48 8.32 -12.58
CA ALA A 41 4.05 7.15 -11.91
C ALA A 41 3.02 6.54 -10.96
N TYR A 42 2.79 5.23 -11.09
CA TYR A 42 1.79 4.50 -10.31
C TYR A 42 2.39 3.52 -9.33
N SER A 43 3.58 2.97 -9.59
CA SER A 43 4.22 2.02 -8.67
C SER A 43 5.75 2.07 -8.73
N VAL A 44 6.40 1.67 -7.63
CA VAL A 44 7.86 1.65 -7.45
C VAL A 44 8.33 0.34 -6.84
N SER A 45 9.48 -0.16 -7.28
CA SER A 45 10.11 -1.37 -6.71
C SER A 45 10.50 -1.18 -5.24
N ALA A 46 10.72 -2.29 -4.52
CA ALA A 46 10.97 -2.27 -3.08
C ALA A 46 12.23 -1.46 -2.70
N ASP A 47 13.23 -1.42 -3.59
CA ASP A 47 14.47 -0.66 -3.45
C ASP A 47 14.36 0.81 -3.90
N GLY A 48 13.22 1.23 -4.46
CA GLY A 48 13.02 2.59 -4.96
C GLY A 48 13.65 2.88 -6.32
N LEU A 49 14.22 1.90 -7.02
CA LEU A 49 15.07 2.13 -8.20
C LEU A 49 14.35 1.99 -9.54
N THR A 50 13.23 1.27 -9.58
CA THR A 50 12.45 1.03 -10.80
C THR A 50 11.04 1.57 -10.60
N VAL A 51 10.60 2.42 -11.53
CA VAL A 51 9.27 3.06 -11.48
C VAL A 51 8.48 2.69 -12.72
N VAL A 52 7.19 2.41 -12.55
CA VAL A 52 6.27 2.15 -13.66
C VAL A 52 5.09 3.10 -13.63
N GLY A 53 4.50 3.27 -14.79
CA GLY A 53 3.29 4.06 -14.92
C GLY A 53 2.85 4.21 -16.36
N GLN A 54 2.30 5.37 -16.69
CA GLN A 54 1.81 5.69 -18.03
C GLN A 54 2.36 7.03 -18.52
N SER A 55 2.69 7.11 -19.82
CA SER A 55 3.02 8.36 -20.50
C SER A 55 2.49 8.36 -21.94
N GLN A 56 2.52 9.52 -22.61
CA GLN A 56 2.09 9.67 -24.00
C GLN A 56 3.32 9.63 -24.93
N SER A 57 3.29 8.76 -25.92
CA SER A 57 4.28 8.68 -27.01
C SER A 57 3.70 9.16 -28.34
N ASP A 58 4.53 9.20 -29.40
CA ASP A 58 4.09 9.41 -30.79
C ASP A 58 3.01 8.40 -31.26
N ASN A 59 2.99 7.19 -30.66
CA ASN A 59 2.07 6.13 -31.04
C ASN A 59 0.76 6.15 -30.23
N GLY A 60 0.74 6.87 -29.11
CA GLY A 60 -0.37 6.90 -28.17
C GLY A 60 0.08 6.71 -26.73
N SER A 61 -0.89 6.49 -25.85
CA SER A 61 -0.65 6.33 -24.42
C SER A 61 -0.10 4.94 -24.13
N GLU A 62 1.07 4.85 -23.51
CA GLU A 62 1.70 3.56 -23.21
C GLU A 62 2.26 3.49 -21.79
N ALA A 63 2.32 2.27 -21.29
CA ALA A 63 3.01 1.92 -20.07
C ALA A 63 4.51 2.19 -20.22
N PHE A 64 5.16 2.63 -19.14
CA PHE A 64 6.61 2.79 -19.13
C PHE A 64 7.26 2.06 -17.97
N VAL A 65 8.56 1.78 -18.12
CA VAL A 65 9.51 1.52 -17.03
C VAL A 65 10.53 2.65 -17.02
N TRP A 66 10.84 3.17 -15.84
CA TRP A 66 11.89 4.15 -15.63
C TRP A 66 12.96 3.58 -14.70
N THR A 67 14.23 3.83 -15.04
CA THR A 67 15.39 3.61 -14.17
C THR A 67 16.35 4.80 -14.32
N ALA A 68 17.20 5.04 -13.33
CA ALA A 68 18.16 6.16 -13.39
C ALA A 68 19.13 6.06 -14.57
N ASP A 69 19.56 4.85 -14.93
CA ASP A 69 20.50 4.61 -16.03
C ASP A 69 19.82 4.57 -17.42
N GLY A 70 18.57 4.12 -17.48
CA GLY A 70 17.82 3.93 -18.73
C GLY A 70 16.91 5.09 -19.12
N GLY A 71 16.55 5.96 -18.17
CA GLY A 71 15.47 6.93 -18.34
C GLY A 71 14.10 6.25 -18.50
N MET A 72 13.12 6.99 -19.02
CA MET A 72 11.77 6.48 -19.30
C MET A 72 11.76 5.68 -20.61
N ILE A 73 11.33 4.43 -20.55
CA ILE A 73 11.24 3.51 -21.70
C ILE A 73 9.81 3.00 -21.82
N GLY A 74 9.20 3.20 -22.98
CA GLY A 74 7.86 2.66 -23.30
C GLY A 74 7.88 1.14 -23.43
N LEU A 75 6.85 0.47 -22.90
CA LEU A 75 6.69 -0.98 -22.94
C LEU A 75 5.91 -1.44 -24.19
N GLY A 76 5.34 -0.52 -24.97
CA GLY A 76 4.43 -0.82 -26.07
C GLY A 76 3.07 -1.31 -25.60
N ASP A 77 2.38 -2.01 -26.48
CA ASP A 77 1.01 -2.49 -26.33
C ASP A 77 0.89 -4.00 -26.59
N LEU A 78 -0.27 -4.58 -26.25
CA LEU A 78 -0.65 -5.90 -26.73
C LEU A 78 -0.99 -5.83 -28.23
N PRO A 79 -0.52 -6.78 -29.04
CA PRO A 79 -0.76 -6.73 -30.48
C PRO A 79 -2.23 -6.92 -30.84
N GLY A 80 -2.65 -6.25 -31.92
CA GLY A 80 -3.97 -6.43 -32.56
C GLY A 80 -5.07 -5.53 -32.03
N GLY A 81 -4.81 -4.71 -31.01
CA GLY A 81 -5.72 -3.71 -30.47
C GLY A 81 -5.36 -2.27 -30.85
N GLU A 82 -5.96 -1.33 -30.12
CA GLU A 82 -5.51 0.07 -30.08
C GLU A 82 -4.16 0.15 -29.37
N PHE A 83 -3.28 1.06 -29.81
CA PHE A 83 -2.02 1.32 -29.13
C PHE A 83 -2.29 2.02 -27.79
N LEU A 84 -2.54 1.20 -26.76
CA LEU A 84 -2.88 1.63 -25.43
C LEU A 84 -2.36 0.63 -24.40
N SER A 85 -1.59 1.13 -23.44
CA SER A 85 -1.24 0.38 -22.24
C SER A 85 -1.05 1.29 -21.02
N LEU A 86 -1.19 0.69 -19.84
CA LEU A 86 -0.95 1.32 -18.54
C LEU A 86 -0.38 0.27 -17.60
N ALA A 87 0.75 0.58 -16.95
CA ALA A 87 1.30 -0.23 -15.87
C ALA A 87 0.82 0.29 -14.52
N SER A 88 0.22 -0.58 -13.71
CA SER A 88 -0.33 -0.23 -12.39
C SER A 88 0.53 -0.74 -11.23
N GLY A 89 1.33 -1.80 -11.44
CA GLY A 89 2.08 -2.46 -10.38
C GLY A 89 3.38 -3.08 -10.87
N ILE A 90 4.35 -3.20 -9.96
CA ILE A 90 5.66 -3.81 -10.20
C ILE A 90 6.08 -4.73 -9.04
N SER A 91 6.80 -5.81 -9.33
CA SER A 91 7.39 -6.68 -8.32
C SER A 91 8.51 -5.99 -7.53
N ALA A 92 8.85 -6.54 -6.35
CA ALA A 92 9.81 -5.93 -5.44
C ALA A 92 11.21 -5.78 -6.06
N ASP A 93 11.59 -6.69 -6.95
CA ASP A 93 12.86 -6.69 -7.69
C ASP A 93 12.83 -5.88 -9.00
N GLY A 94 11.70 -5.25 -9.33
CA GLY A 94 11.54 -4.47 -10.55
C GLY A 94 11.40 -5.30 -11.85
N SER A 95 11.32 -6.63 -11.78
CA SER A 95 11.42 -7.51 -12.95
C SER A 95 10.09 -7.85 -13.63
N THR A 96 8.99 -7.74 -12.91
CA THR A 96 7.63 -8.05 -13.38
C THR A 96 6.74 -6.83 -13.28
N VAL A 97 6.17 -6.40 -14.40
CA VAL A 97 5.24 -5.27 -14.48
C VAL A 97 3.86 -5.79 -14.87
N VAL A 98 2.81 -5.28 -14.24
CA VAL A 98 1.42 -5.63 -14.54
C VAL A 98 0.58 -4.39 -14.80
N GLY A 99 -0.53 -4.58 -15.49
CA GLY A 99 -1.48 -3.51 -15.76
C GLY A 99 -2.52 -3.93 -16.79
N ALA A 100 -2.95 -3.01 -17.64
CA ALA A 100 -3.95 -3.25 -18.68
C ALA A 100 -3.47 -2.77 -20.05
N SER A 101 -3.87 -3.49 -21.10
CA SER A 101 -3.63 -3.11 -22.50
C SER A 101 -4.74 -3.66 -23.40
N VAL A 102 -4.83 -3.19 -24.64
CA VAL A 102 -5.88 -3.56 -25.59
C VAL A 102 -5.33 -4.53 -26.63
N SER A 103 -5.97 -5.68 -26.77
CA SER A 103 -5.66 -6.69 -27.78
C SER A 103 -6.77 -6.80 -28.82
N SER A 104 -6.63 -7.72 -29.80
CA SER A 104 -7.70 -8.01 -30.78
C SER A 104 -9.00 -8.52 -30.16
N GLU A 105 -8.95 -9.12 -28.96
CA GLU A 105 -10.13 -9.63 -28.25
C GLU A 105 -10.80 -8.55 -27.38
N GLY A 106 -10.08 -7.47 -27.06
CA GLY A 106 -10.51 -6.43 -26.13
C GLY A 106 -9.43 -6.05 -25.12
N GLN A 107 -9.80 -5.24 -24.15
CA GLN A 107 -8.94 -4.84 -23.04
C GLN A 107 -8.68 -6.06 -22.14
N GLN A 108 -7.43 -6.25 -21.74
CA GLN A 108 -7.07 -7.30 -20.80
C GLN A 108 -5.89 -6.92 -19.93
N ALA A 109 -5.84 -7.53 -18.76
CA ALA A 109 -4.71 -7.53 -17.87
C ALA A 109 -3.49 -8.09 -18.61
N PHE A 110 -2.32 -7.49 -18.37
CA PHE A 110 -1.06 -8.02 -18.89
C PHE A 110 -0.07 -8.28 -17.76
N ARG A 111 0.90 -9.14 -18.08
CA ARG A 111 2.17 -9.26 -17.35
C ARG A 111 3.32 -9.08 -18.33
N TRP A 112 4.25 -8.20 -17.98
CA TRP A 112 5.44 -7.89 -18.76
C TRP A 112 6.70 -8.30 -17.98
N THR A 113 7.66 -8.85 -18.72
CA THR A 113 9.06 -9.00 -18.25
C THR A 113 9.99 -8.65 -19.41
N ALA A 114 11.23 -8.26 -19.09
CA ALA A 114 12.23 -7.98 -20.12
C ALA A 114 12.48 -9.18 -21.06
N ALA A 115 12.32 -10.42 -20.57
CA ALA A 115 12.55 -11.63 -21.35
C ALA A 115 11.39 -12.00 -22.29
N SER A 116 10.15 -11.69 -21.90
CA SER A 116 8.96 -12.13 -22.60
C SER A 116 8.23 -11.02 -23.36
N GLY A 117 8.53 -9.76 -23.07
CA GLY A 117 7.67 -8.64 -23.45
C GLY A 117 6.29 -8.73 -22.76
N MET A 118 5.32 -8.00 -23.31
CA MET A 118 3.96 -7.92 -22.79
C MET A 118 3.16 -9.17 -23.18
N ILE A 119 2.61 -9.87 -22.19
CA ILE A 119 1.76 -11.04 -22.37
C ILE A 119 0.39 -10.76 -21.73
N GLY A 120 -0.69 -10.96 -22.49
CA GLY A 120 -2.05 -10.86 -21.98
C GLY A 120 -2.40 -12.04 -21.07
N LEU A 121 -3.15 -11.76 -20.00
CA LEU A 121 -3.57 -12.75 -18.99
C LEU A 121 -4.97 -13.32 -19.26
N GLY A 122 -5.68 -12.80 -20.26
CA GLY A 122 -7.07 -13.13 -20.54
C GLY A 122 -8.04 -12.53 -19.53
N ASP A 123 -9.25 -13.07 -19.47
CA ASP A 123 -10.36 -12.63 -18.64
C ASP A 123 -10.97 -13.80 -17.84
N LEU A 124 -11.85 -13.47 -16.90
CA LEU A 124 -12.71 -14.46 -16.26
C LEU A 124 -13.79 -14.93 -17.24
N PRO A 125 -14.07 -16.24 -17.31
CA PRO A 125 -15.01 -16.77 -18.29
C PRO A 125 -16.45 -16.31 -18.02
N GLY A 126 -17.21 -16.15 -19.11
CA GLY A 126 -18.66 -15.95 -19.10
C GLY A 126 -19.12 -14.48 -19.10
N GLY A 127 -18.21 -13.51 -19.00
CA GLY A 127 -18.48 -12.10 -19.22
C GLY A 127 -18.08 -11.62 -20.62
N ASN A 128 -18.02 -10.29 -20.82
CA ASN A 128 -17.30 -9.74 -21.97
C ASN A 128 -15.79 -9.85 -21.70
N PHE A 129 -15.00 -9.95 -22.77
CA PHE A 129 -13.55 -9.96 -22.68
C PHE A 129 -13.02 -8.62 -22.14
N ASN A 130 -12.85 -8.55 -20.82
CA ASN A 130 -12.38 -7.38 -20.11
C ASN A 130 -11.70 -7.78 -18.79
N SER A 131 -10.45 -7.35 -18.63
CA SER A 131 -9.72 -7.49 -17.37
C SER A 131 -8.67 -6.38 -17.22
N GLU A 132 -8.32 -6.10 -15.97
CA GLU A 132 -7.30 -5.13 -15.59
C GLU A 132 -6.55 -5.68 -14.37
N ALA A 133 -5.22 -5.73 -14.43
CA ALA A 133 -4.41 -5.98 -13.24
C ALA A 133 -4.16 -4.64 -12.53
N ASN A 134 -4.28 -4.64 -11.20
CA ASN A 134 -4.05 -3.47 -10.36
C ASN A 134 -2.78 -3.63 -9.51
N GLY A 135 -2.46 -4.85 -9.06
CA GLY A 135 -1.31 -5.12 -8.21
C GLY A 135 -0.65 -6.47 -8.47
N VAL A 136 0.57 -6.64 -7.94
CA VAL A 136 1.36 -7.86 -8.06
C VAL A 136 2.14 -8.11 -6.76
N SER A 137 2.32 -9.39 -6.38
CA SER A 137 3.14 -9.78 -5.24
C SER A 137 4.63 -9.45 -5.42
N ALA A 138 5.40 -9.45 -4.33
CA ALA A 138 6.81 -9.07 -4.34
C ALA A 138 7.66 -9.97 -5.26
N ASP A 139 7.30 -11.25 -5.37
CA ASP A 139 7.95 -12.22 -6.25
C ASP A 139 7.45 -12.22 -7.71
N GLY A 140 6.46 -11.38 -8.04
CA GLY A 140 5.90 -11.29 -9.39
C GLY A 140 5.00 -12.47 -9.79
N LEU A 141 4.64 -13.37 -8.87
CA LEU A 141 3.93 -14.63 -9.16
C LEU A 141 2.41 -14.56 -9.00
N THR A 142 1.91 -13.66 -8.16
CA THR A 142 0.48 -13.45 -7.93
C THR A 142 0.08 -12.08 -8.46
N VAL A 143 -0.80 -12.05 -9.47
CA VAL A 143 -1.33 -10.81 -10.05
C VAL A 143 -2.79 -10.67 -9.63
N VAL A 144 -3.18 -9.49 -9.16
CA VAL A 144 -4.55 -9.21 -8.70
C VAL A 144 -5.15 -8.05 -9.45
N GLY A 145 -6.48 -8.04 -9.55
CA GLY A 145 -7.19 -6.99 -10.28
C GLY A 145 -8.69 -7.25 -10.35
N GLN A 146 -9.32 -6.78 -11.42
CA GLN A 146 -10.74 -7.01 -11.72
C GLN A 146 -10.93 -7.55 -13.13
N SER A 147 -11.94 -8.38 -13.33
CA SER A 147 -12.34 -8.86 -14.66
C SER A 147 -13.84 -9.03 -14.74
N GLN A 148 -14.41 -8.92 -15.94
CA GLN A 148 -15.83 -9.11 -16.15
C GLN A 148 -16.15 -10.62 -16.24
N SER A 149 -16.81 -11.16 -15.22
CA SER A 149 -17.26 -12.55 -15.18
C SER A 149 -18.73 -12.70 -15.60
N ALA A 150 -19.26 -13.93 -15.56
CA ALA A 150 -20.68 -14.20 -15.79
C ALA A 150 -21.64 -13.48 -14.82
N ASN A 151 -21.14 -13.05 -13.65
CA ASN A 151 -21.96 -12.42 -12.61
C ASN A 151 -21.86 -10.89 -12.62
N GLY A 152 -20.76 -10.32 -13.13
CA GLY A 152 -20.45 -8.89 -13.05
C GLY A 152 -18.94 -8.66 -13.04
N TYR A 153 -18.50 -7.47 -12.62
CA TYR A 153 -17.07 -7.26 -12.34
C TYR A 153 -16.69 -8.04 -11.08
N GLU A 154 -15.59 -8.77 -11.17
CA GLU A 154 -15.12 -9.66 -10.12
C GLU A 154 -13.63 -9.45 -9.89
N ALA A 155 -13.26 -9.30 -8.62
CA ALA A 155 -11.89 -9.33 -8.19
C ALA A 155 -11.28 -10.68 -8.58
N PHE A 156 -10.06 -10.69 -9.11
CA PHE A 156 -9.36 -11.92 -9.45
C PHE A 156 -7.99 -12.00 -8.78
N ALA A 157 -7.50 -13.23 -8.63
CA ALA A 157 -6.08 -13.53 -8.50
C ALA A 157 -5.65 -14.45 -9.65
N TRP A 158 -4.50 -14.14 -10.25
CA TRP A 158 -3.91 -14.90 -11.33
C TRP A 158 -2.55 -15.46 -10.90
N THR A 159 -2.30 -16.71 -11.30
CA THR A 159 -0.97 -17.33 -11.24
C THR A 159 -0.68 -18.04 -12.54
N ALA A 160 0.60 -18.20 -12.89
CA ALA A 160 0.98 -18.91 -14.12
C ALA A 160 0.49 -20.37 -14.17
N ALA A 161 0.37 -21.03 -13.01
CA ALA A 161 -0.07 -22.42 -12.91
C ALA A 161 -1.61 -22.58 -12.91
N GLY A 162 -2.33 -21.62 -12.31
CA GLY A 162 -3.78 -21.69 -12.13
C GLY A 162 -4.59 -20.88 -13.14
N GLY A 163 -3.97 -19.95 -13.87
CA GLY A 163 -4.70 -18.95 -14.65
C GLY A 163 -5.43 -17.95 -13.75
N MET A 164 -6.41 -17.25 -14.32
CA MET A 164 -7.23 -16.25 -13.63
C MET A 164 -8.35 -16.94 -12.83
N ALA A 165 -8.40 -16.68 -11.52
CA ALA A 165 -9.44 -17.19 -10.62
C ALA A 165 -10.18 -16.04 -9.94
N GLY A 166 -11.51 -16.08 -9.98
CA GLY A 166 -12.37 -15.11 -9.30
C GLY A 166 -12.33 -15.28 -7.78
N LEU A 167 -12.32 -14.16 -7.05
CA LEU A 167 -12.31 -14.11 -5.60
C LEU A 167 -13.72 -13.98 -5.00
N GLY A 168 -14.74 -13.85 -5.86
CA GLY A 168 -16.12 -13.61 -5.46
C GLY A 168 -16.37 -12.18 -4.98
N GLN A 169 -17.36 -12.03 -4.11
CA GLN A 169 -17.80 -10.75 -3.53
C GLN A 169 -18.02 -10.91 -2.03
N LEU A 170 -18.18 -9.80 -1.33
CA LEU A 170 -18.63 -9.82 0.06
C LEU A 170 -20.03 -10.45 0.16
N PRO A 171 -20.29 -11.26 1.20
CA PRO A 171 -21.61 -11.83 1.43
C PRO A 171 -22.68 -10.74 1.61
N GLY A 172 -23.74 -10.79 0.81
CA GLY A 172 -24.85 -9.84 0.88
C GLY A 172 -25.79 -10.01 -0.30
N ASN A 173 -26.95 -9.33 -0.25
CA ASN A 173 -27.93 -9.33 -1.34
C ASN A 173 -27.74 -8.15 -2.32
N ALA A 174 -26.53 -7.58 -2.36
CA ALA A 174 -26.20 -6.46 -3.24
C ALA A 174 -25.79 -6.94 -4.65
N GLY A 175 -25.75 -6.02 -5.60
CA GLY A 175 -25.30 -6.31 -6.97
C GLY A 175 -23.87 -6.88 -7.00
N PHE A 176 -23.59 -7.81 -7.93
CA PHE A 176 -22.29 -8.48 -7.99
C PHE A 176 -21.18 -7.56 -8.51
N TYR A 177 -20.28 -7.15 -7.62
CA TYR A 177 -19.15 -6.27 -7.94
C TYR A 177 -18.03 -6.41 -6.91
N SER A 178 -16.80 -6.63 -7.36
CA SER A 178 -15.60 -6.57 -6.52
C SER A 178 -14.34 -6.21 -7.32
N VAL A 179 -13.38 -5.58 -6.63
CA VAL A 179 -12.08 -5.15 -7.18
C VAL A 179 -10.98 -5.45 -6.19
N ALA A 180 -9.91 -6.14 -6.62
CA ALA A 180 -8.68 -6.24 -5.87
C ALA A 180 -7.69 -5.16 -6.34
N ASN A 181 -7.14 -4.39 -5.40
CA ASN A 181 -6.19 -3.31 -5.71
C ASN A 181 -4.75 -3.68 -5.37
N ALA A 182 -4.53 -4.43 -4.29
CA ALA A 182 -3.19 -4.75 -3.81
C ALA A 182 -3.08 -6.16 -3.25
N ALA A 183 -1.86 -6.71 -3.28
CA ALA A 183 -1.52 -8.01 -2.70
C ALA A 183 -0.30 -7.86 -1.77
N SER A 184 -0.24 -8.64 -0.70
CA SER A 184 0.93 -8.74 0.19
C SER A 184 2.15 -9.30 -0.57
N ALA A 185 3.32 -9.24 0.06
CA ALA A 185 4.57 -9.65 -0.59
C ALA A 185 4.55 -11.13 -1.00
N ASP A 186 3.89 -11.99 -0.22
CA ASP A 186 3.68 -13.41 -0.50
C ASP A 186 2.43 -13.70 -1.36
N GLY A 187 1.63 -12.69 -1.69
CA GLY A 187 0.37 -12.82 -2.41
C GLY A 187 -0.75 -13.53 -1.65
N LEU A 188 -0.60 -13.79 -0.34
CA LEU A 188 -1.59 -14.53 0.45
C LEU A 188 -2.71 -13.66 1.02
N THR A 189 -2.47 -12.36 1.16
CA THR A 189 -3.46 -11.36 1.57
C THR A 189 -3.72 -10.42 0.40
N ILE A 190 -4.99 -10.26 0.03
CA ILE A 190 -5.42 -9.37 -1.05
C ILE A 190 -6.36 -8.32 -0.47
N ALA A 191 -6.11 -7.06 -0.77
CA ALA A 191 -6.93 -5.93 -0.32
C ALA A 191 -7.64 -5.28 -1.50
N GLY A 192 -8.87 -4.82 -1.26
CA GLY A 192 -9.70 -4.23 -2.29
C GLY A 192 -11.02 -3.72 -1.76
N TYR A 193 -12.03 -3.63 -2.62
CA TYR A 193 -13.38 -3.27 -2.22
C TYR A 193 -14.43 -4.06 -3.00
N SER A 194 -15.59 -4.26 -2.39
CA SER A 194 -16.71 -5.02 -2.96
C SER A 194 -18.02 -4.35 -2.59
N ASN A 195 -19.07 -4.58 -3.37
CA ASN A 195 -20.41 -4.25 -2.90
C ASN A 195 -20.72 -5.02 -1.60
N SER A 196 -21.36 -4.33 -0.67
CA SER A 196 -21.81 -4.81 0.64
C SER A 196 -23.32 -4.57 0.82
N MET A 197 -23.87 -4.90 2.00
CA MET A 197 -25.31 -4.98 2.29
C MET A 197 -26.05 -3.63 2.24
N ASN A 198 -26.39 -3.12 1.04
CA ASN A 198 -27.12 -1.87 0.74
C ASN A 198 -26.67 -1.25 -0.60
N ASP A 199 -25.89 -1.99 -1.42
CA ASP A 199 -25.25 -1.49 -2.64
C ASP A 199 -24.20 -0.39 -2.36
N GLU A 200 -23.60 -0.37 -1.17
CA GLU A 200 -22.43 0.44 -0.84
C GLU A 200 -21.14 -0.37 -1.03
N TYR A 201 -20.03 0.31 -1.32
CA TYR A 201 -18.73 -0.34 -1.39
C TYR A 201 -18.14 -0.50 0.01
N GLU A 202 -17.56 -1.65 0.30
CA GLU A 202 -16.85 -1.90 1.54
C GLU A 202 -15.47 -2.45 1.22
N ALA A 203 -14.45 -1.91 1.90
CA ALA A 203 -13.09 -2.40 1.86
C ALA A 203 -13.06 -3.84 2.37
N PHE A 204 -12.26 -4.69 1.74
CA PHE A 204 -12.10 -6.08 2.17
C PHE A 204 -10.63 -6.48 2.32
N ALA A 205 -10.42 -7.50 3.13
CA ALA A 205 -9.26 -8.38 3.07
C ALA A 205 -9.69 -9.77 2.61
N TRP A 206 -8.94 -10.37 1.70
CA TRP A 206 -9.17 -11.73 1.22
C TRP A 206 -7.97 -12.60 1.54
N THR A 207 -8.25 -13.81 2.02
CA THR A 207 -7.27 -14.91 2.09
C THR A 207 -7.93 -16.18 1.60
N ALA A 208 -7.14 -17.17 1.17
CA ALA A 208 -7.67 -18.47 0.76
C ALA A 208 -8.43 -19.20 1.89
N GLY A 209 -8.10 -18.91 3.16
CA GLY A 209 -8.73 -19.56 4.32
C GLY A 209 -10.05 -18.94 4.74
N SER A 210 -10.20 -17.62 4.58
CA SER A 210 -11.39 -16.87 5.01
C SER A 210 -12.33 -16.49 3.87
N GLY A 211 -11.83 -16.49 2.63
CA GLY A 211 -12.48 -15.75 1.55
C GLY A 211 -12.44 -14.24 1.82
N MET A 212 -13.37 -13.52 1.20
CA MET A 212 -13.51 -12.07 1.33
C MET A 212 -14.16 -11.71 2.68
N VAL A 213 -13.46 -10.89 3.46
CA VAL A 213 -13.92 -10.38 4.77
C VAL A 213 -13.92 -8.86 4.71
N GLY A 214 -15.08 -8.26 5.02
CA GLY A 214 -15.26 -6.81 5.08
C GLY A 214 -14.50 -6.19 6.25
N LEU A 215 -13.92 -5.01 6.03
CA LEU A 215 -13.15 -4.27 7.03
C LEU A 215 -14.02 -3.28 7.81
N GLY A 216 -15.29 -3.11 7.41
CA GLY A 216 -16.21 -2.13 7.96
C GLY A 216 -15.89 -0.69 7.53
N ASP A 217 -16.32 0.24 8.37
CA ASP A 217 -16.24 1.68 8.12
C ASP A 217 -15.42 2.40 9.21
N LEU A 218 -15.05 3.64 8.91
CA LEU A 218 -14.48 4.52 9.91
C LEU A 218 -15.52 4.80 11.02
N PRO A 219 -15.11 4.75 12.30
CA PRO A 219 -15.99 5.10 13.40
C PRO A 219 -16.45 6.56 13.30
N GLY A 220 -17.75 6.80 13.47
CA GLY A 220 -18.38 8.13 13.44
C GLY A 220 -19.90 8.04 13.53
N GLU A 221 -20.58 9.14 13.87
CA GLU A 221 -22.04 9.18 13.82
C GLU A 221 -22.56 9.23 12.37
N ALA A 222 -21.80 9.84 11.46
CA ALA A 222 -22.14 10.02 10.06
C ALA A 222 -22.09 8.72 9.25
N SER A 223 -21.20 7.77 9.61
CA SER A 223 -21.14 6.46 8.95
C SER A 223 -22.40 5.62 9.15
N GLY A 224 -23.24 5.93 10.16
CA GLY A 224 -24.55 5.29 10.35
C GLY A 224 -25.75 6.06 9.78
N LEU A 225 -25.57 7.29 9.28
CA LEU A 225 -26.67 8.18 8.87
C LEU A 225 -26.80 8.36 7.35
N PHE A 226 -25.71 8.15 6.60
CA PHE A 226 -25.69 8.28 5.15
C PHE A 226 -25.52 6.90 4.51
N SER A 227 -26.52 6.45 3.73
CA SER A 227 -26.46 5.16 3.04
C SER A 227 -25.66 5.20 1.71
N PHE A 228 -24.57 5.97 1.66
CA PHE A 228 -23.75 6.12 0.45
C PHE A 228 -22.25 6.31 0.73
N VAL A 229 -21.79 5.99 1.93
CA VAL A 229 -20.43 6.29 2.38
C VAL A 229 -19.64 5.00 2.59
N GLY A 230 -19.19 4.46 1.47
CA GLY A 230 -18.40 3.23 1.44
C GLY A 230 -16.92 3.43 1.78
N SER A 231 -16.26 2.31 2.10
CA SER A 231 -14.83 2.21 2.32
C SER A 231 -14.12 1.51 1.15
N TYR A 232 -12.87 1.91 0.90
CA TYR A 232 -12.06 1.40 -0.21
C TYR A 232 -10.64 1.13 0.28
N ALA A 233 -10.14 -0.10 0.13
CA ALA A 233 -8.73 -0.39 0.34
C ALA A 233 -7.94 -0.27 -0.96
N TYR A 234 -6.81 0.43 -0.90
CA TYR A 234 -5.93 0.67 -2.05
C TYR A 234 -4.54 0.06 -1.89
N GLY A 235 -4.05 -0.09 -0.65
CA GLY A 235 -2.73 -0.65 -0.36
C GLY A 235 -2.72 -1.64 0.79
N VAL A 236 -1.73 -2.54 0.81
CA VAL A 236 -1.50 -3.52 1.88
C VAL A 236 0.01 -3.66 2.14
N SER A 237 0.41 -3.80 3.41
CA SER A 237 1.81 -4.00 3.81
C SER A 237 2.34 -5.36 3.35
N ALA A 238 3.67 -5.53 3.37
CA ALA A 238 4.32 -6.74 2.86
C ALA A 238 3.90 -8.00 3.63
N ASP A 239 3.66 -7.87 4.93
CA ASP A 239 3.17 -8.94 5.81
C ASP A 239 1.65 -9.15 5.77
N GLY A 240 0.91 -8.31 5.03
CA GLY A 240 -0.55 -8.38 4.96
C GLY A 240 -1.28 -7.89 6.20
N LEU A 241 -0.60 -7.28 7.18
CA LEU A 241 -1.20 -6.93 8.48
C LEU A 241 -1.77 -5.51 8.54
N THR A 242 -1.30 -4.61 7.66
CA THR A 242 -1.77 -3.23 7.57
C THR A 242 -2.40 -2.98 6.21
N ILE A 243 -3.67 -2.57 6.19
CA ILE A 243 -4.39 -2.20 4.97
C ILE A 243 -4.72 -0.71 5.03
N VAL A 244 -4.47 0.01 3.95
CA VAL A 244 -4.74 1.45 3.87
C VAL A 244 -5.69 1.78 2.75
N GLY A 245 -6.39 2.89 2.91
CA GLY A 245 -7.43 3.27 1.96
C GLY A 245 -8.12 4.57 2.29
N ARG A 246 -9.37 4.69 1.83
CA ARG A 246 -10.27 5.82 2.10
C ARG A 246 -11.59 5.31 2.67
N GLY A 247 -12.05 5.94 3.74
CA GLY A 247 -13.38 5.76 4.30
C GLY A 247 -14.08 7.11 4.45
N PHE A 248 -15.14 7.14 5.26
CA PHE A 248 -15.87 8.35 5.58
C PHE A 248 -16.03 8.51 7.08
N SER A 249 -15.62 9.65 7.61
CA SER A 249 -15.80 10.04 9.01
C SER A 249 -16.78 11.21 9.15
N ASP A 250 -17.03 11.65 10.38
CA ASP A 250 -17.88 12.81 10.67
C ASP A 250 -17.38 14.11 10.02
N SER A 251 -16.11 14.14 9.62
CA SER A 251 -15.48 15.30 9.00
C SER A 251 -15.48 15.25 7.47
N GLY A 252 -15.72 14.09 6.85
CA GLY A 252 -15.69 13.89 5.40
C GLY A 252 -14.98 12.60 5.00
N TYR A 253 -14.50 12.54 3.75
CA TYR A 253 -13.64 11.43 3.33
C TYR A 253 -12.33 11.46 4.09
N GLU A 254 -11.84 10.30 4.52
CA GLU A 254 -10.63 10.23 5.32
C GLU A 254 -9.81 9.01 4.96
N ALA A 255 -8.50 9.23 4.82
CA ALA A 255 -7.53 8.17 4.72
C ALA A 255 -7.57 7.31 5.99
N PHE A 256 -7.52 5.99 5.85
CA PHE A 256 -7.47 5.10 6.99
C PHE A 256 -6.27 4.16 6.94
N ALA A 257 -5.88 3.66 8.12
CA ALA A 257 -5.14 2.43 8.28
C ALA A 257 -5.98 1.42 9.09
N TRP A 258 -6.00 0.18 8.65
CA TRP A 258 -6.71 -0.92 9.27
C TRP A 258 -5.73 -1.99 9.74
N THR A 259 -5.98 -2.53 10.93
CA THR A 259 -5.32 -3.72 11.47
C THR A 259 -6.35 -4.62 12.12
N ALA A 260 -6.09 -5.94 12.20
CA ALA A 260 -7.03 -6.88 12.79
C ALA A 260 -7.36 -6.57 14.28
N ASP A 261 -6.38 -6.07 15.03
CA ASP A 261 -6.54 -5.76 16.46
C ASP A 261 -7.16 -4.37 16.71
N GLY A 262 -6.92 -3.42 15.80
CA GLY A 262 -7.35 -2.02 15.95
C GLY A 262 -8.60 -1.64 15.17
N GLY A 263 -8.99 -2.42 14.16
CA GLY A 263 -10.00 -2.02 13.18
C GLY A 263 -9.52 -0.83 12.34
N MET A 264 -10.48 -0.12 11.74
CA MET A 264 -10.21 1.03 10.87
C MET A 264 -9.94 2.29 11.71
N THR A 265 -8.77 2.90 11.54
CA THR A 265 -8.35 4.14 12.21
C THR A 265 -8.12 5.23 11.18
N GLY A 266 -8.75 6.40 11.37
CA GLY A 266 -8.56 7.57 10.52
C GLY A 266 -7.17 8.19 10.69
N LEU A 267 -6.57 8.64 9.59
CA LEU A 267 -5.23 9.23 9.54
C LEU A 267 -5.25 10.77 9.53
N GLY A 268 -6.44 11.38 9.51
CA GLY A 268 -6.65 12.82 9.37
C GLY A 268 -6.48 13.32 7.94
N ASP A 269 -6.31 14.63 7.80
CA ASP A 269 -6.12 15.33 6.51
C ASP A 269 -5.01 16.39 6.65
N LEU A 270 -4.53 16.90 5.51
CA LEU A 270 -3.65 18.05 5.46
C LEU A 270 -4.35 19.31 5.99
N PRO A 271 -3.65 20.18 6.74
CA PRO A 271 -4.27 21.36 7.31
C PRO A 271 -4.58 22.43 6.26
N GLY A 272 -5.69 23.14 6.47
CA GLY A 272 -6.07 24.35 5.72
C GLY A 272 -7.02 24.13 4.55
N GLY A 273 -7.20 22.90 4.07
CA GLY A 273 -8.16 22.53 3.04
C GLY A 273 -9.54 22.15 3.58
N GLY A 274 -10.43 21.73 2.67
CA GLY A 274 -11.65 21.01 3.06
C GLY A 274 -11.30 19.55 3.36
N PHE A 275 -11.79 19.02 4.48
CA PHE A 275 -11.41 17.71 5.02
C PHE A 275 -11.67 16.57 4.02
N SER A 276 -10.62 16.10 3.36
CA SER A 276 -10.67 14.95 2.45
C SER A 276 -9.28 14.39 2.21
N SER A 277 -9.07 13.12 2.56
CA SER A 277 -7.81 12.42 2.31
C SER A 277 -8.03 10.98 1.83
N GLU A 278 -7.04 10.44 1.12
CA GLU A 278 -7.03 9.09 0.58
C GLU A 278 -5.62 8.51 0.63
N ALA A 279 -5.44 7.40 1.36
CA ALA A 279 -4.18 6.65 1.37
C ALA A 279 -4.12 5.71 0.16
N ARG A 280 -3.06 5.85 -0.64
CA ARG A 280 -2.83 5.07 -1.87
C ARG A 280 -1.94 3.84 -1.62
N ALA A 281 -0.92 4.01 -0.78
CA ALA A 281 0.07 2.96 -0.52
C ALA A 281 0.63 3.03 0.91
N VAL A 282 1.26 1.93 1.33
CA VAL A 282 1.87 1.76 2.65
C VAL A 282 3.21 1.02 2.51
N SER A 283 4.20 1.39 3.32
CA SER A 283 5.51 0.73 3.36
C SER A 283 5.41 -0.74 3.78
N ALA A 284 6.48 -1.50 3.54
CA ALA A 284 6.51 -2.93 3.81
C ALA A 284 6.23 -3.28 5.28
N ASP A 285 6.65 -2.42 6.21
CA ASP A 285 6.45 -2.56 7.65
C ASP A 285 5.15 -1.93 8.18
N GLY A 286 4.31 -1.35 7.31
CA GLY A 286 3.05 -0.75 7.71
C GLY A 286 3.15 0.64 8.33
N THR A 287 4.35 1.23 8.45
CA THR A 287 4.56 2.44 9.28
C THR A 287 4.47 3.76 8.53
N ILE A 288 4.71 3.76 7.22
CA ILE A 288 4.66 4.94 6.37
C ILE A 288 3.52 4.78 5.38
N VAL A 289 2.62 5.77 5.33
CA VAL A 289 1.48 5.79 4.43
C VAL A 289 1.59 7.01 3.52
N VAL A 290 1.32 6.86 2.22
CA VAL A 290 1.33 7.97 1.26
C VAL A 290 0.02 8.05 0.50
N GLY A 291 -0.31 9.24 -0.01
CA GLY A 291 -1.54 9.42 -0.75
C GLY A 291 -1.81 10.86 -1.17
N THR A 292 -3.10 11.18 -1.25
CA THR A 292 -3.61 12.51 -1.64
C THR A 292 -4.43 13.10 -0.49
N GLY A 293 -4.16 14.34 -0.13
CA GLY A 293 -4.96 15.12 0.81
C GLY A 293 -5.39 16.44 0.18
N ASN A 294 -6.33 17.12 0.82
CA ASN A 294 -6.82 18.41 0.33
C ASN A 294 -6.07 19.57 0.99
N THR A 295 -5.77 20.60 0.20
CA THR A 295 -5.31 21.90 0.70
C THR A 295 -6.25 23.01 0.21
N PRO A 296 -6.18 24.25 0.75
CA PRO A 296 -7.08 25.31 0.28
C PRO A 296 -6.85 25.67 -1.19
N SER A 297 -5.69 25.30 -1.75
CA SER A 297 -5.30 25.56 -3.12
C SER A 297 -5.66 24.46 -4.13
N ASP A 298 -5.93 23.22 -3.68
CA ASP A 298 -6.27 21.97 -4.44
C ASP A 298 -5.58 20.74 -3.78
N ASN A 299 -5.60 19.55 -4.39
CA ASN A 299 -5.00 18.30 -3.90
C ASN A 299 -3.48 18.38 -3.67
N GLU A 300 -2.94 17.66 -2.69
CA GLU A 300 -1.50 17.60 -2.46
C GLU A 300 -1.06 16.21 -1.99
N ALA A 301 0.12 15.80 -2.45
CA ALA A 301 0.74 14.54 -2.04
C ALA A 301 1.12 14.60 -0.55
N PHE A 302 0.69 13.60 0.22
CA PHE A 302 1.07 13.49 1.63
C PHE A 302 1.94 12.26 1.92
N ILE A 303 2.68 12.38 3.02
CA ILE A 303 3.25 11.27 3.78
C ILE A 303 2.67 11.32 5.21
N TRP A 304 2.32 10.16 5.74
CA TRP A 304 1.85 9.98 7.11
C TRP A 304 2.76 9.00 7.85
N SER A 305 2.98 9.30 9.12
CA SER A 305 3.62 8.40 10.09
C SER A 305 3.01 8.64 11.47
N ALA A 306 2.98 7.63 12.33
CA ALA A 306 2.34 7.72 13.64
C ALA A 306 2.91 8.84 14.54
N ASP A 307 4.19 9.14 14.40
CA ASP A 307 4.92 10.13 15.20
C ASP A 307 4.75 11.58 14.72
N GLY A 308 4.45 11.78 13.44
CA GLY A 308 4.34 13.12 12.85
C GLY A 308 3.01 13.44 12.16
N GLY A 309 2.05 12.50 12.14
CA GLY A 309 0.76 12.64 11.47
C GLY A 309 0.87 12.86 9.96
N MET A 310 -0.18 13.37 9.34
CA MET A 310 -0.21 13.66 7.90
C MET A 310 0.57 14.95 7.57
N ARG A 311 1.49 14.88 6.62
CA ARG A 311 2.38 15.98 6.22
C ARG A 311 2.50 16.04 4.70
N SER A 312 2.63 17.24 4.15
CA SER A 312 2.88 17.43 2.72
C SER A 312 4.27 16.90 2.33
N VAL A 313 4.35 16.10 1.26
CA VAL A 313 5.64 15.64 0.71
C VAL A 313 6.51 16.82 0.29
N ALA A 314 5.90 17.86 -0.30
CA ALA A 314 6.63 19.06 -0.72
C ALA A 314 7.25 19.80 0.47
N VAL A 315 6.53 19.89 1.60
CA VAL A 315 7.04 20.49 2.84
C VAL A 315 8.19 19.65 3.42
N GLU A 316 8.08 18.32 3.42
CA GLU A 316 9.15 17.45 3.92
C GLU A 316 10.42 17.52 3.05
N LEU A 317 10.27 17.60 1.72
CA LEU A 317 11.39 17.82 0.80
C LEU A 317 12.08 19.18 1.04
N ALA A 318 11.30 20.24 1.24
CA ALA A 318 11.82 21.57 1.54
C ALA A 318 12.61 21.62 2.87
N LYS A 319 12.14 20.90 3.91
CA LYS A 319 12.90 20.71 5.17
C LYS A 319 14.24 20.02 4.93
N GLY A 320 14.29 19.10 3.96
CA GLY A 320 15.51 18.44 3.49
C GLY A 320 16.42 19.31 2.61
N GLY A 321 16.03 20.56 2.32
CA GLY A 321 16.80 21.49 1.49
C GLY A 321 16.58 21.34 -0.01
N VAL A 322 15.53 20.62 -0.43
CA VAL A 322 15.18 20.46 -1.84
C VAL A 322 14.35 21.66 -2.31
N ASP A 323 14.79 22.32 -3.38
CA ASP A 323 14.01 23.32 -4.10
C ASP A 323 13.20 22.65 -5.21
N LEU A 324 11.87 22.79 -5.15
CA LEU A 324 10.94 22.23 -6.12
C LEU A 324 10.82 23.09 -7.38
N ALA A 325 11.47 24.25 -7.48
CA ALA A 325 11.62 25.02 -8.71
C ALA A 325 10.30 25.32 -9.47
N GLY A 326 9.19 25.49 -8.76
CA GLY A 326 7.87 25.75 -9.34
C GLY A 326 6.99 24.50 -9.57
N TRP A 327 7.42 23.33 -9.12
CA TRP A 327 6.60 22.13 -9.09
C TRP A 327 5.50 22.18 -8.01
N ARG A 328 4.39 21.53 -8.31
CA ARG A 328 3.34 21.18 -7.34
C ARG A 328 3.12 19.67 -7.35
N LEU A 329 3.30 19.01 -6.21
CA LEU A 329 3.12 17.56 -6.06
C LEU A 329 1.66 17.26 -5.71
N ILE A 330 0.93 16.64 -6.63
CA ILE A 330 -0.53 16.48 -6.52
C ILE A 330 -0.91 15.20 -5.79
N SER A 331 -0.28 14.07 -6.14
CA SER A 331 -0.64 12.76 -5.61
C SER A 331 0.61 11.91 -5.46
N ALA A 332 0.76 11.25 -4.31
CA ALA A 332 1.66 10.12 -4.15
C ALA A 332 0.88 8.83 -4.39
N TYR A 333 1.36 7.98 -5.30
CA TYR A 333 0.70 6.71 -5.63
C TYR A 333 1.33 5.52 -4.93
N ASP A 334 2.65 5.53 -4.73
CA ASP A 334 3.35 4.39 -4.17
C ASP A 334 4.59 4.81 -3.36
N VAL A 335 5.05 3.93 -2.48
CA VAL A 335 6.20 4.13 -1.61
C VAL A 335 7.04 2.85 -1.53
N SER A 336 8.38 3.00 -1.56
CA SER A 336 9.31 1.88 -1.42
C SER A 336 9.16 1.13 -0.10
N ALA A 337 9.71 -0.09 -0.04
CA ALA A 337 9.57 -0.96 1.12
C ALA A 337 10.12 -0.32 2.41
N ASP A 338 11.17 0.49 2.31
CA ASP A 338 11.77 1.23 3.43
C ASP A 338 11.07 2.56 3.76
N GLY A 339 9.99 2.90 3.06
CA GLY A 339 9.20 4.11 3.31
C GLY A 339 9.82 5.42 2.81
N ARG A 340 10.94 5.38 2.07
CA ARG A 340 11.73 6.58 1.76
C ARG A 340 11.52 7.16 0.37
N THR A 341 11.31 6.29 -0.62
CA THR A 341 11.14 6.68 -2.01
C THR A 341 9.67 6.68 -2.33
N ILE A 342 9.14 7.86 -2.67
CA ILE A 342 7.74 8.08 -2.99
C ILE A 342 7.66 8.42 -4.47
N VAL A 343 6.67 7.86 -5.15
CA VAL A 343 6.41 8.18 -6.56
C VAL A 343 5.00 8.67 -6.76
N GLY A 344 4.80 9.47 -7.80
CA GLY A 344 3.50 10.03 -8.10
C GLY A 344 3.55 10.97 -9.30
N TYR A 345 2.59 11.89 -9.36
CA TYR A 345 2.54 12.92 -10.39
C TYR A 345 2.21 14.30 -9.81
N GLY A 346 2.55 15.32 -10.57
CA GLY A 346 2.36 16.71 -10.18
C GLY A 346 2.26 17.62 -11.38
N THR A 347 2.10 18.91 -11.15
CA THR A 347 2.22 19.93 -12.19
C THR A 347 3.64 20.47 -12.20
N ASN A 348 4.32 20.36 -13.34
CA ASN A 348 5.66 20.89 -13.54
C ASN A 348 5.64 22.41 -13.78
N PRO A 349 6.79 23.11 -13.81
CA PRO A 349 6.87 24.56 -14.00
C PRO A 349 6.33 25.06 -15.35
N SER A 350 6.15 24.15 -16.31
CA SER A 350 5.54 24.45 -17.62
C SER A 350 4.02 24.29 -17.61
N GLY A 351 3.42 23.85 -16.49
CA GLY A 351 1.98 23.62 -16.36
C GLY A 351 1.51 22.24 -16.79
N ASN A 352 2.42 21.31 -17.12
CA ASN A 352 2.10 19.97 -17.58
C ASN A 352 2.06 18.97 -16.42
N TYR A 353 1.26 17.90 -16.55
CA TYR A 353 1.33 16.78 -15.62
C TYR A 353 2.59 15.97 -15.88
N GLU A 354 3.34 15.67 -14.84
CA GLU A 354 4.58 14.92 -14.97
C GLU A 354 4.83 14.05 -13.75
N ALA A 355 5.31 12.84 -14.01
CA ALA A 355 5.71 11.86 -13.02
C ALA A 355 6.97 12.30 -12.29
N TRP A 356 7.06 11.94 -11.00
CA TRP A 356 8.19 12.30 -10.17
C TRP A 356 8.59 11.18 -9.20
N ILE A 357 9.85 11.23 -8.78
CA ILE A 357 10.39 10.48 -7.64
C ILE A 357 10.84 11.48 -6.58
N ALA A 358 10.41 11.26 -5.33
CA ALA A 358 10.87 11.97 -4.16
C ALA A 358 11.53 10.98 -3.21
N THR A 359 12.75 11.28 -2.77
CA THR A 359 13.41 10.55 -1.69
C THR A 359 13.47 11.47 -0.48
N LEU A 360 12.96 11.03 0.66
CA LEU A 360 12.99 11.81 1.90
C LEU A 360 14.27 11.52 2.70
N SER A 361 14.76 12.54 3.41
CA SER A 361 15.91 12.36 4.29
C SER A 361 15.57 11.37 5.41
N SER A 362 16.47 10.43 5.68
CA SER A 362 16.41 9.73 6.97
C SER A 362 16.74 10.74 8.06
N VAL A 363 15.78 11.07 8.94
CA VAL A 363 16.14 11.74 10.20
C VAL A 363 17.15 10.81 10.87
N PRO A 364 18.40 11.24 11.16
CA PRO A 364 19.26 10.43 12.00
C PRO A 364 18.50 10.28 13.32
N GLU A 365 18.12 9.05 13.66
CA GLU A 365 17.63 8.70 15.00
C GLU A 365 18.43 9.55 15.99
N PRO A 366 17.76 10.39 16.82
CA PRO A 366 18.49 11.20 17.76
C PRO A 366 19.42 10.27 18.52
N ALA A 367 20.68 10.69 18.69
CA ALA A 367 21.78 9.89 19.23
C ALA A 367 21.50 9.20 20.58
N SER A 368 20.31 9.37 21.16
CA SER A 368 19.68 8.58 22.21
C SER A 368 19.71 7.06 21.98
N VAL A 369 19.48 6.53 20.76
CA VAL A 369 19.56 5.07 20.53
C VAL A 369 21.01 4.59 20.58
N LEU A 370 21.93 5.38 19.99
CA LEU A 370 23.38 5.14 20.07
C LEU A 370 23.89 5.21 21.52
N LEU A 371 23.38 6.15 22.33
CA LEU A 371 23.69 6.28 23.76
C LEU A 371 23.13 5.13 24.60
N ALA A 372 21.94 4.60 24.27
CA ALA A 372 21.37 3.44 24.95
C ALA A 372 22.17 2.15 24.67
N CYS A 373 22.61 1.93 23.43
CA CYS A 373 23.46 0.80 23.07
C CYS A 373 24.86 0.89 23.69
N CYS A 374 25.47 2.08 23.73
CA CYS A 374 26.74 2.28 24.43
C CYS A 374 26.60 2.12 25.96
N GLY A 375 25.48 2.56 26.55
CA GLY A 375 25.20 2.42 27.98
C GLY A 375 25.06 0.97 28.45
N LEU A 376 24.42 0.10 27.65
CA LEU A 376 24.29 -1.33 27.98
C LEU A 376 25.61 -2.11 27.88
N LEU A 377 26.50 -1.75 26.95
CA LEU A 377 27.82 -2.38 26.81
C LEU A 377 28.77 -2.02 27.96
N VAL A 378 28.75 -0.76 28.44
CA VAL A 378 29.53 -0.35 29.61
C VAL A 378 29.02 -1.03 30.89
N ALA A 379 27.70 -1.20 31.04
CA ALA A 379 27.12 -1.87 32.21
C ALA A 379 27.42 -3.37 32.27
N THR A 380 27.55 -4.05 31.14
CA THR A 380 27.91 -5.48 31.07
C THR A 380 29.42 -5.70 31.28
N CYS A 381 30.28 -4.82 30.77
CA CYS A 381 31.71 -4.86 31.07
C CYS A 381 32.02 -4.55 32.55
N CYS A 382 31.31 -3.61 33.16
CA CYS A 382 31.50 -3.30 34.59
C CYS A 382 31.02 -4.44 35.51
N ARG A 383 29.93 -5.15 35.18
CA ARG A 383 29.44 -6.29 35.99
C ARG A 383 30.37 -7.50 35.97
N ASN A 384 31.14 -7.71 34.90
CA ASN A 384 32.08 -8.84 34.79
C ASN A 384 33.47 -8.58 35.39
N SER A 385 33.76 -7.36 35.87
CA SER A 385 35.08 -7.00 36.41
C SER A 385 35.24 -7.19 37.93
N ASN A 386 34.18 -7.61 38.65
CA ASN A 386 34.21 -7.84 40.11
C ASN A 386 34.09 -9.32 40.48
N SER A 387 35.05 -10.13 40.05
CA SER A 387 35.25 -11.48 40.58
C SER A 387 36.73 -11.76 40.84
N ASN A 388 37.14 -11.54 42.10
CA ASN A 388 37.99 -12.43 42.91
C ASN A 388 38.74 -11.63 43.97
N LEU A 389 38.31 -11.75 45.23
CA LEU A 389 39.23 -11.84 46.36
C LEU A 389 38.65 -12.87 47.34
N ASP A 390 39.41 -13.97 47.45
CA ASP A 390 39.26 -15.11 48.35
C ASP A 390 39.13 -14.72 49.83
N CYS A 391 38.32 -15.47 50.58
CA CYS A 391 38.60 -15.71 52.00
C CYS A 391 38.03 -17.07 52.46
N GLN A 392 38.93 -18.01 52.76
CA GLN A 392 38.67 -19.31 53.37
C GLN A 392 38.11 -19.17 54.80
N ARG A 393 37.12 -20.00 55.19
CA ARG A 393 37.22 -20.99 56.31
C ARG A 393 35.90 -21.71 56.65
N MET A 394 36.03 -23.04 56.67
CA MET A 394 35.46 -24.03 57.61
C MET A 394 33.94 -24.15 57.89
N ARG A 395 33.42 -25.30 57.42
CA ARG A 395 32.59 -26.34 58.10
C ARG A 395 31.38 -25.90 58.95
N LEU A 396 30.20 -26.43 58.59
CA LEU A 396 29.50 -27.55 59.27
C LEU A 396 28.13 -27.79 58.60
N GLN A 397 27.87 -29.01 58.11
CA GLN A 397 26.51 -29.57 57.98
C GLN A 397 26.04 -30.06 59.37
N PRO A 398 24.73 -30.31 59.69
CA PRO A 398 23.78 -31.02 58.82
C PRO A 398 22.24 -30.82 59.04
N ARG A 399 21.45 -31.63 58.29
CA ARG A 399 20.07 -32.19 58.53
C ARG A 399 18.84 -31.34 58.11
N ARG A 400 18.03 -31.83 57.14
CA ARG A 400 16.75 -32.61 57.24
C ARG A 400 15.58 -31.72 57.73
N ALA A 401 14.32 -31.73 57.24
CA ALA A 401 13.51 -32.74 56.55
C ALA A 401 12.16 -32.13 56.03
N THR A 402 11.49 -32.86 55.13
CA THR A 402 10.02 -33.15 55.03
C THR A 402 9.00 -32.01 54.86
N SER A 403 8.26 -31.96 53.74
CA SER A 403 6.97 -32.64 53.41
C SER A 403 5.72 -31.90 53.90
N GLY A 404 4.70 -31.75 53.05
CA GLY A 404 3.38 -31.29 53.52
C GLY A 404 2.38 -31.06 52.40
N THR A 405 1.47 -32.01 52.25
CA THR A 405 0.47 -32.22 51.20
C THR A 405 -0.86 -31.49 51.48
N SER A 406 -1.61 -31.19 50.40
CA SER A 406 -3.05 -31.48 50.19
C SER A 406 -4.18 -30.49 50.56
N CYS A 407 -5.21 -30.61 49.69
CA CYS A 407 -6.67 -30.40 49.80
C CYS A 407 -7.24 -28.99 49.48
N MET A 408 -7.96 -28.78 48.36
CA MET A 408 -9.27 -29.32 47.90
C MET A 408 -10.48 -28.52 48.43
N LYS A 409 -11.21 -27.82 47.55
CA LYS A 409 -12.69 -27.86 47.45
C LYS A 409 -13.26 -27.01 46.31
N LEU A 410 -14.16 -27.66 45.55
CA LEU A 410 -15.17 -27.13 44.63
C LEU A 410 -16.10 -26.09 45.30
N ILE A 411 -16.73 -25.23 44.49
CA ILE A 411 -18.20 -25.14 44.33
C ILE A 411 -18.52 -24.50 42.97
N ALA A 412 -19.47 -25.11 42.26
CA ALA A 412 -20.11 -24.63 41.05
C ALA A 412 -21.40 -23.88 41.42
N ASP A 413 -21.83 -22.89 40.64
CA ASP A 413 -23.26 -22.64 40.47
C ASP A 413 -23.61 -22.03 39.10
N ARG A 414 -24.68 -22.56 38.51
CA ARG A 414 -25.31 -22.18 37.23
C ARG A 414 -26.43 -21.19 37.53
N ARG A 415 -26.62 -20.16 36.70
CA ARG A 415 -27.97 -19.66 36.39
C ARG A 415 -28.10 -19.24 34.93
N GLN A 416 -29.01 -19.94 34.24
CA GLN A 416 -29.64 -19.53 32.99
C GLN A 416 -30.73 -18.50 33.29
N LEU A 417 -30.88 -17.49 32.44
CA LEU A 417 -32.13 -16.76 32.26
C LEU A 417 -32.39 -16.56 30.77
N LEU A 418 -33.52 -17.12 30.34
CA LEU A 418 -34.16 -16.99 29.03
C LEU A 418 -34.77 -15.58 28.90
N PHE A 419 -34.62 -14.95 27.75
CA PHE A 419 -35.50 -13.86 27.31
C PHE A 419 -35.92 -14.08 25.85
N THR A 420 -37.23 -14.05 25.66
CA THR A 420 -38.01 -14.22 24.42
C THR A 420 -38.03 -12.93 23.58
N PRO A 421 -38.14 -13.00 22.24
CA PRO A 421 -38.23 -11.83 21.36
C PRO A 421 -39.69 -11.44 21.06
N PRO A 422 -39.98 -10.18 20.65
CA PRO A 422 -41.24 -9.85 19.99
C PRO A 422 -41.06 -9.54 18.48
N ARG A 423 -41.79 -10.34 17.69
CA ARG A 423 -42.73 -9.96 16.61
C ARG A 423 -42.33 -8.93 15.54
N THR A 424 -42.13 -9.49 14.34
CA THR A 424 -42.72 -9.15 13.03
C THR A 424 -43.50 -7.83 12.89
N PHE A 425 -43.07 -7.00 11.93
CA PHE A 425 -43.95 -6.12 11.15
C PHE A 425 -43.64 -6.28 9.65
N ALA A 426 -44.69 -6.52 8.88
CA ALA A 426 -44.69 -6.56 7.42
C ALA A 426 -45.14 -5.20 6.87
N GLY A 427 -44.51 -4.71 5.80
CA GLY A 427 -44.88 -3.46 5.16
C GLY A 427 -44.22 -3.27 3.79
N LEU A 428 -44.92 -3.71 2.75
CA LEU A 428 -45.03 -3.17 1.38
C LEU A 428 -43.87 -2.31 0.81
N LEU A 429 -43.14 -2.88 -0.15
CA LEU A 429 -42.30 -2.17 -1.14
C LEU A 429 -43.13 -1.79 -2.39
N PRO A 430 -42.94 -0.59 -2.97
CA PRO A 430 -43.08 -0.39 -4.40
C PRO A 430 -41.72 -0.55 -5.09
N SER A 431 -41.72 -1.38 -6.13
CA SER A 431 -40.67 -1.54 -7.13
C SER A 431 -40.36 -0.23 -7.86
N HIS A 432 -39.10 0.20 -7.86
CA HIS A 432 -38.56 1.09 -8.87
C HIS A 432 -37.18 0.59 -9.32
N GLN A 433 -37.15 0.00 -10.51
CA GLN A 433 -35.94 -0.15 -11.32
C GLN A 433 -35.45 1.27 -11.66
N ALA A 434 -34.24 1.60 -11.24
CA ALA A 434 -33.51 2.76 -11.72
C ALA A 434 -32.11 2.30 -12.12
N ALA A 435 -31.92 2.13 -13.43
CA ALA A 435 -30.60 1.97 -14.02
C ALA A 435 -29.85 3.30 -13.86
N PHE A 436 -28.69 3.28 -13.20
CA PHE A 436 -27.75 4.40 -13.19
C PHE A 436 -26.30 3.89 -13.38
N PRO A 437 -25.43 4.73 -13.96
CA PRO A 437 -24.31 4.28 -14.79
C PRO A 437 -23.02 4.09 -14.01
N ALA A 438 -22.13 3.26 -14.56
CA ALA A 438 -20.76 3.03 -14.12
C ALA A 438 -19.93 4.35 -14.08
N PRO A 439 -18.92 4.43 -13.19
CA PRO A 439 -18.01 5.58 -13.14
C PRO A 439 -17.19 5.69 -14.42
N LEU A 440 -17.23 6.88 -15.00
CA LEU A 440 -16.63 7.25 -16.27
C LEU A 440 -15.14 7.56 -16.06
N TRP A 441 -14.26 6.62 -16.36
CA TRP A 441 -12.84 6.93 -16.56
C TRP A 441 -12.64 7.52 -17.97
N LEU A 442 -12.06 8.72 -17.97
CA LEU A 442 -11.51 9.54 -19.07
C LEU A 442 -11.76 9.09 -20.53
N ARG A 443 -12.61 9.85 -21.23
CA ARG A 443 -12.51 9.99 -22.69
C ARG A 443 -11.63 11.21 -23.01
N PRO A 444 -10.67 11.14 -23.94
CA PRO A 444 -9.97 12.33 -24.40
C PRO A 444 -10.91 13.20 -25.25
N ASP A 445 -10.98 14.48 -24.92
CA ASP A 445 -11.83 15.48 -25.56
C ASP A 445 -11.45 15.71 -27.03
N ARG A 446 -12.50 15.92 -27.84
CA ARG A 446 -12.40 16.30 -29.25
C ARG A 446 -11.69 17.63 -29.41
N ALA A 447 -10.77 17.66 -30.37
CA ALA A 447 -10.09 18.83 -30.90
C ALA A 447 -11.00 20.05 -31.13
N VAL A 448 -10.57 21.19 -30.59
CA VAL A 448 -11.05 22.53 -30.94
C VAL A 448 -10.43 22.96 -32.26
N ALA A 449 -11.25 23.32 -33.25
CA ALA A 449 -10.82 24.01 -34.47
C ALA A 449 -11.42 25.44 -34.51
N PRO A 450 -10.78 26.40 -35.20
CA PRO A 450 -10.73 27.80 -34.77
C PRO A 450 -11.84 28.70 -35.30
N ALA A 451 -11.98 29.85 -34.64
CA ALA A 451 -12.88 30.95 -34.95
C ALA A 451 -12.76 31.46 -36.39
N VAL A 452 -13.91 31.65 -37.05
CA VAL A 452 -14.06 32.46 -38.26
C VAL A 452 -14.74 33.77 -37.90
N ARG A 453 -14.04 34.88 -38.16
CA ARG A 453 -14.59 36.23 -38.16
C ARG A 453 -15.69 36.37 -39.21
N ARG A 454 -16.81 37.01 -38.87
CA ARG A 454 -17.40 38.14 -39.62
C ARG A 454 -18.16 39.05 -38.66
#